data_AF-A0A1A6G013-F1
#
_entry.id   AF-A0A1A6G013-F1
#
_cell.length_a   1.000
_cell.length_b   1.000
_cell.length_c   1.000
_cell.angle_alpha   90.00
_cell.angle_beta   90.00
_cell.angle_gamma   90.00
#
_symmetry.space_group_name_H-M   'P 1'
#
loop_
_entity.id
_entity.type
_entity.pdbx_description
1 polymer ?
#
loop_
_entity_poly.entity_id
_entity_poly.type
_entity_poly.pdbx_seq_one_letter_code
_entity_poly.pdbx_strand_id
1 'polypeptide(L)'
;MLLNLASSGCSDLDDVIESTINPDVSVDEYHDKIKSIVVLPYYKEAVTLFKQCFLDQSKETLDNVNVMMNKLSFTSTCFSFLFGISSAQVFAHPTMISRPL
;
A
#
# COMPACT_ATOMS: atom_id res chain seq x y z
N MET A 1 -12.78 -1.63 -24.24
CA MET A 1 -12.00 -2.23 -23.14
C MET A 1 -10.72 -1.41 -23.03
N LEU A 2 -10.71 -0.38 -22.18
CA LEU A 2 -9.56 0.51 -22.04
C LEU A 2 -8.64 -0.08 -20.96
N LEU A 3 -7.42 -0.43 -21.37
CA LEU A 3 -6.32 -0.82 -20.48
C LEU A 3 -5.97 0.39 -19.58
N ASN A 4 -6.34 0.33 -18.30
CA ASN A 4 -5.80 1.25 -17.30
C ASN A 4 -4.37 0.82 -16.99
N LEU A 5 -3.42 1.51 -17.63
CA LEU A 5 -1.97 1.33 -17.57
C LEU A 5 -1.33 1.67 -16.19
N ALA A 6 -2.11 1.63 -15.10
CA ALA A 6 -1.69 1.88 -13.73
C ALA A 6 -2.07 0.76 -12.74
N SER A 7 -2.64 -0.35 -13.23
CA SER A 7 -3.12 -1.48 -12.43
C SER A 7 -2.01 -2.48 -12.10
N SER A 8 -2.06 -3.06 -10.89
CA SER A 8 -1.25 -4.21 -10.48
C SER A 8 -1.56 -5.49 -11.28
N GLY A 9 -2.58 -5.46 -12.14
CA GLY A 9 -3.10 -6.61 -12.87
C GLY A 9 -4.13 -7.41 -12.06
N CYS A 10 -4.45 -6.97 -10.85
CA CYS A 10 -5.49 -7.52 -9.98
C CYS A 10 -6.30 -6.37 -9.37
N SER A 11 -7.57 -6.26 -9.73
CA SER A 11 -8.47 -5.18 -9.26
C SER A 11 -8.56 -5.14 -7.73
N ASP A 12 -8.65 -6.31 -7.10
CA ASP A 12 -8.82 -6.39 -5.65
C ASP A 12 -7.56 -5.92 -4.91
N LEU A 13 -6.38 -6.11 -5.50
CA LEU A 13 -5.12 -5.61 -4.97
C LEU A 13 -5.00 -4.09 -5.17
N ASP A 14 -5.42 -3.57 -6.33
CA ASP A 14 -5.45 -2.13 -6.59
C ASP A 14 -6.34 -1.40 -5.57
N ASP A 15 -7.53 -1.96 -5.30
CA ASP A 15 -8.47 -1.44 -4.32
C ASP A 15 -7.87 -1.40 -2.91
N VAL A 16 -7.11 -2.42 -2.51
CA VAL A 16 -6.41 -2.45 -1.21
C VAL A 16 -5.29 -1.41 -1.14
N ILE A 17 -4.54 -1.23 -2.22
CA ILE A 17 -3.47 -0.22 -2.29
C ILE A 17 -4.06 1.19 -2.15
N GLU A 18 -5.09 1.51 -2.92
CA GLU A 18 -5.80 2.80 -2.84
C GLU A 18 -6.40 3.02 -1.45
N SER A 19 -7.06 1.99 -0.91
CA SER A 19 -7.67 2.03 0.42
C SER A 19 -6.65 2.15 1.54
N THR A 20 -5.37 1.83 1.34
CA THR A 20 -4.34 1.91 2.39
C THR A 20 -4.05 3.35 2.77
N ILE A 21 -3.92 4.25 1.78
CA ILE A 21 -3.55 5.65 2.02
C ILE A 21 -4.76 6.59 2.12
N ASN A 22 -5.96 6.12 1.76
CA ASN A 22 -7.17 6.94 1.76
C ASN A 22 -7.70 7.17 3.20
N PRO A 23 -7.75 8.41 3.71
CA PRO A 23 -8.26 8.71 5.05
C PRO A 23 -9.79 8.53 5.18
N ASP A 24 -10.52 8.53 4.08
CA ASP A 24 -11.98 8.38 4.08
C ASP A 24 -12.41 6.91 4.25
N VAL A 25 -11.49 5.96 4.05
CA VAL A 25 -11.74 4.53 4.27
C VAL A 25 -11.51 4.19 5.74
N SER A 26 -12.55 3.69 6.40
CA SER A 26 -12.47 3.25 7.79
C SER A 26 -11.54 2.05 7.98
N VAL A 27 -10.98 1.89 9.18
CA VAL A 27 -10.13 0.74 9.51
C VAL A 27 -10.88 -0.59 9.37
N ASP A 28 -12.17 -0.63 9.72
CA ASP A 28 -13.00 -1.83 9.57
C ASP A 28 -13.27 -2.15 8.09
N GLU A 29 -13.58 -1.15 7.26
CA GLU A 29 -13.71 -1.36 5.81
C GLU A 29 -12.40 -1.84 5.19
N TYR A 30 -11.27 -1.28 5.60
CA TYR A 30 -9.95 -1.70 5.15
C TYR A 30 -9.66 -3.17 5.51
N HIS A 31 -10.06 -3.60 6.71
CA HIS A 31 -9.94 -4.99 7.13
C HIS A 31 -10.72 -5.95 6.22
N ASP A 32 -11.93 -5.59 5.81
CA ASP A 32 -12.75 -6.45 4.97
C ASP A 32 -12.16 -6.60 3.56
N LYS A 33 -11.58 -5.51 3.01
CA LYS A 33 -10.84 -5.56 1.74
C LYS A 33 -9.57 -6.43 1.80
N ILE A 34 -8.82 -6.41 2.92
CA ILE A 34 -7.65 -7.29 3.06
C ILE A 34 -8.07 -8.77 3.19
N LYS A 35 -9.08 -9.06 4.00
CA LYS A 35 -9.55 -10.43 4.21
C LYS A 35 -10.01 -11.11 2.92
N SER A 36 -10.51 -10.36 1.94
CA SER A 36 -10.95 -10.94 0.66
C SER A 36 -9.79 -11.39 -0.23
N ILE A 37 -8.58 -10.87 -0.03
CA ILE A 37 -7.42 -11.14 -0.91
C ILE A 37 -6.31 -11.99 -0.27
N VAL A 38 -6.30 -12.15 1.06
CA VAL A 38 -5.26 -12.92 1.76
C VAL A 38 -5.69 -14.36 2.01
N VAL A 39 -4.82 -15.30 1.66
CA VAL A 39 -5.00 -16.75 1.92
C VAL A 39 -3.97 -17.21 2.95
N LEU A 40 -3.86 -16.54 4.09
CA LEU A 40 -2.88 -16.83 5.15
C LEU A 40 -3.36 -16.25 6.50
N PRO A 41 -2.75 -16.60 7.66
CA PRO A 41 -3.21 -16.10 8.95
C PRO A 41 -3.29 -14.57 8.95
N TYR A 42 -4.53 -14.09 9.13
CA TYR A 42 -4.85 -12.68 9.17
C TYR A 42 -4.64 -12.16 10.59
N TYR A 43 -3.68 -11.25 10.76
CA TYR A 43 -3.38 -10.61 12.04
C TYR A 43 -4.02 -9.22 12.08
N LYS A 44 -5.19 -9.12 12.71
CA LYS A 44 -5.98 -7.87 12.79
C LYS A 44 -5.15 -6.68 13.28
N GLU A 45 -4.33 -6.88 14.31
CA GLU A 45 -3.49 -5.84 14.90
C GLU A 45 -2.44 -5.32 13.92
N ALA A 46 -1.75 -6.21 13.20
CA ALA A 46 -0.76 -5.81 12.20
C ALA A 46 -1.39 -5.00 11.06
N VAL A 47 -2.57 -5.41 10.59
CA VAL A 47 -3.30 -4.67 9.54
C VAL A 47 -3.78 -3.31 10.05
N THR A 48 -4.20 -3.22 11.31
CA THR A 48 -4.63 -1.96 11.94
C THR A 48 -3.46 -0.99 12.01
N LEU A 49 -2.32 -1.44 12.57
CA LEU A 49 -1.10 -0.64 12.67
C LEU A 49 -0.60 -0.20 11.30
N PHE A 50 -0.63 -1.10 10.31
CA PHE A 50 -0.22 -0.78 8.95
C PHE A 50 -1.03 0.38 8.36
N LYS A 51 -2.36 0.35 8.48
CA LYS A 51 -3.24 1.43 8.05
C LYS A 51 -2.97 2.73 8.82
N GLN A 52 -2.89 2.63 10.14
CA GLN A 52 -2.70 3.81 11.01
C GLN A 52 -1.36 4.51 10.72
N CYS A 53 -0.28 3.77 10.47
CA CYS A 53 1.01 4.34 10.11
C CYS A 53 0.96 5.27 8.89
N PHE A 54 0.11 4.95 7.90
CA PHE A 54 -0.12 5.84 6.75
C PHE A 54 -1.00 7.02 7.12
N LEU A 55 -2.09 6.81 7.86
CA LEU A 55 -2.99 7.89 8.28
C LEU A 55 -2.32 8.92 9.20
N ASP A 56 -1.29 8.51 9.93
CA ASP A 56 -0.47 9.39 10.77
C ASP A 56 0.53 10.25 9.95
N GLN A 57 0.68 10.02 8.65
CA GLN A 57 1.53 10.83 7.77
C GLN A 57 0.85 12.15 7.38
N SER A 58 1.66 13.12 6.95
CA SER A 58 1.16 14.38 6.41
C SER A 58 0.42 14.17 5.08
N LYS A 59 -0.49 15.08 4.74
CA LYS A 59 -1.17 15.09 3.43
C LYS A 59 -0.18 15.09 2.26
N GLU A 60 0.88 15.89 2.35
CA GLU A 60 1.94 15.94 1.33
C GLU A 60 2.63 14.58 1.16
N THR A 61 2.93 13.90 2.27
CA THR A 61 3.52 12.55 2.25
C THR A 61 2.57 11.54 1.60
N LEU A 62 1.28 11.57 1.94
CA LEU A 62 0.27 10.69 1.34
C LEU A 62 0.13 10.94 -0.17
N ASP A 63 0.11 12.20 -0.60
CA ASP A 63 0.06 12.57 -2.01
C ASP A 63 1.33 12.07 -2.76
N ASN A 64 2.51 12.17 -2.13
CA ASN A 64 3.76 11.63 -2.68
C ASN A 64 3.77 10.09 -2.77
N VAL A 65 3.18 9.39 -1.80
CA VAL A 65 3.02 7.92 -1.87
C VAL A 65 2.08 7.54 -3.02
N ASN A 66 1.00 8.29 -3.24
CA ASN A 66 0.12 8.07 -4.39
C ASN A 66 0.88 8.26 -5.72
N VAL A 67 1.69 9.31 -5.84
CA VAL A 67 2.55 9.50 -7.01
C VAL A 67 3.53 8.34 -7.18
N MET A 68 4.17 7.87 -6.10
CA MET A 68 5.06 6.72 -6.13
C MET A 68 4.35 5.46 -6.65
N MET A 69 3.16 5.13 -6.13
CA MET A 69 2.39 3.95 -6.56
C MET A 69 2.03 4.02 -8.04
N ASN A 70 1.58 5.19 -8.52
CA ASN A 70 1.29 5.41 -9.95
C ASN A 70 2.53 5.25 -10.85
N LYS A 71 3.73 5.55 -10.34
CA LYS A 71 4.99 5.39 -11.09
C LYS A 71 5.54 3.97 -11.04
N LEU A 72 5.29 3.23 -9.96
CA LEU A 72 5.67 1.82 -9.83
C LEU A 72 4.89 0.93 -10.82
N SER A 73 3.67 1.31 -11.19
CA SER A 73 2.84 0.58 -12.17
C SER A 73 3.37 0.59 -13.60
N PHE A 74 4.57 1.13 -13.86
CA PHE A 74 5.17 1.17 -15.19
C PHE A 74 6.63 0.71 -15.15
N THR A 75 6.86 -0.59 -15.39
CA THR A 75 8.01 -1.21 -16.09
C THR A 75 8.03 -2.70 -15.75
N SER A 76 8.18 -3.58 -16.75
CA SER A 76 8.22 -5.04 -16.56
C SER A 76 9.33 -5.51 -15.60
N THR A 77 10.28 -4.64 -15.27
CA THR A 77 11.34 -4.84 -14.29
C THR A 77 10.91 -4.66 -12.83
N CYS A 78 9.92 -3.81 -12.51
CA CYS A 78 9.50 -3.56 -11.12
C CYS A 78 8.63 -4.69 -10.54
N PHE A 79 7.74 -5.27 -11.38
CA PHE A 79 6.95 -6.46 -11.03
C PHE A 79 7.85 -7.66 -10.64
N SER A 80 8.97 -7.83 -11.36
CA SER A 80 9.94 -8.90 -11.11
C SER A 80 10.72 -8.71 -9.80
N PHE A 81 10.94 -7.47 -9.37
CA PHE A 81 11.61 -7.17 -8.11
C PHE A 81 10.67 -7.32 -6.91
N LEU A 82 9.41 -6.87 -6.99
CA LEU A 82 8.46 -6.91 -5.87
C LEU A 82 8.05 -8.33 -5.46
N PHE A 83 7.96 -9.28 -6.38
CA PHE A 83 7.79 -10.71 -6.04
C PHE A 83 9.09 -11.37 -5.51
N GLY A 84 10.24 -10.68 -5.60
CA GLY A 84 11.54 -11.15 -5.11
C GLY A 84 11.99 -10.54 -3.77
N ILE A 85 11.47 -9.38 -3.38
CA ILE A 85 11.68 -8.81 -2.03
C ILE A 85 10.51 -9.17 -1.11
N SER A 86 10.38 -10.47 -0.84
CA SER A 86 10.02 -10.87 0.50
C SER A 86 11.07 -10.29 1.46
N SER A 87 10.68 -9.28 2.24
CA SER A 87 11.37 -8.71 3.42
C SER A 87 12.30 -7.51 3.18
N ALA A 88 11.89 -6.34 3.71
CA ALA A 88 12.68 -5.11 3.92
C ALA A 88 13.26 -4.49 2.63
N GLN A 89 12.91 -3.28 2.21
CA GLN A 89 13.71 -2.06 2.48
C GLN A 89 13.02 -0.81 1.86
N VAL A 90 11.78 -0.89 1.33
CA VAL A 90 11.17 0.23 0.60
C VAL A 90 10.87 1.45 1.48
N PHE A 91 10.82 1.30 2.82
CA PHE A 91 10.59 2.40 3.76
C PHE A 91 11.86 3.05 4.34
N ALA A 92 13.06 2.72 3.85
CA ALA A 92 14.32 3.18 4.44
C ALA A 92 14.89 4.48 3.84
N HIS A 93 14.05 5.44 3.42
CA HIS A 93 14.54 6.80 3.15
C HIS A 93 14.45 7.65 4.42
N PRO A 94 15.51 8.38 4.83
CA PRO A 94 15.58 9.07 6.12
C PRO A 94 14.52 10.15 6.38
N THR A 95 13.71 10.50 5.38
CA THR A 95 12.65 11.50 5.50
C THR A 95 11.26 10.92 5.78
N MET A 96 11.07 9.59 5.75
CA MET A 96 9.73 8.97 5.88
C MET A 96 9.40 8.35 7.24
N ILE A 97 10.36 8.22 8.16
CA ILE A 97 10.09 7.74 9.53
C ILE A 97 10.97 8.54 10.50
N SER A 98 10.59 9.80 10.75
CA SER A 98 11.09 10.55 11.90
C SER A 98 9.99 10.65 12.94
N ARG A 99 9.86 9.63 13.78
CA ARG A 99 9.35 9.88 15.13
C ARG A 99 10.20 9.10 16.14
N PRO A 100 10.88 9.79 17.08
CA PRO A 100 11.58 9.12 18.15
C PRO A 100 10.55 8.47 19.09
N LEU A 101 10.95 7.34 19.68
CA LEU A 101 10.26 6.67 20.77
C LEU A 101 10.03 7.62 21.97
#